data_AF-A0A8I0IG23-F1
#
_entry.id   AF-A0A8I0IG23-F1
#
_cell.length_a   1.000
_cell.length_b   1.000
_cell.length_c   1.000
_cell.angle_alpha   90.00
_cell.angle_beta   90.00
_cell.angle_gamma   90.00
#
_symmetry.space_group_name_H-M   'P 1'
#
loop_
_entity.id
_entity.type
_entity.pdbx_description
1 polymer ?
#
loop_
_entity_poly.entity_id
_entity_poly.type
_entity_poly.pdbx_seq_one_letter_code
_entity_poly.pdbx_strand_id
1 'polypeptide(L)'
;MSGPGYVGRTAGTVAASYSIVVPPGFVRVPGGMDAPDAVAFVAVQLGEQPDLGTEATVDDWRLRFGSALASALAADANGRVLDSYLSAGPLPGTDIVCSIVVASLPVTRSEHADLDRLLLRRVATHGAAPIVLAGDPAVVWDDPAAEAPPQGSLAAPDEAADLTPLRRRTVLARVAGHDDRLLTLVLTIGSAQAGATASGESATETEPDADARARIVDALTDVFDAMLSTFRWRDAEGRLVTDRPLA
;
A
#
# COMPACT_ATOMS: atom_id res chain seq x y z
N MET A 1 5.30 -11.02 -29.86
CA MET A 1 4.68 -10.35 -28.70
C MET A 1 4.13 -9.02 -29.19
N SER A 2 2.82 -8.92 -29.41
CA SER A 2 2.19 -7.63 -29.73
C SER A 2 2.21 -6.77 -28.48
N GLY A 3 2.73 -5.55 -28.59
CA GLY A 3 2.77 -4.62 -27.46
C GLY A 3 1.37 -4.33 -26.91
N PRO A 4 1.25 -3.88 -25.65
CA PRO A 4 -0.04 -3.54 -25.08
C PRO A 4 -0.69 -2.46 -25.97
N GLY A 5 -1.86 -2.75 -26.52
CA GLY A 5 -2.62 -1.77 -27.29
C GLY A 5 -3.03 -0.57 -26.43
N TYR A 6 -3.54 0.47 -27.08
CA TYR A 6 -4.01 1.68 -26.42
C TYR A 6 -5.50 1.89 -26.70
N VAL A 7 -6.20 2.52 -25.77
CA VAL A 7 -7.59 2.95 -25.95
C VAL A 7 -7.75 4.37 -25.39
N GLY A 8 -8.44 5.22 -26.15
CA GLY A 8 -8.77 6.58 -25.74
C GLY A 8 -9.74 6.59 -24.55
N ARG A 9 -9.77 7.67 -23.76
CA ARG A 9 -10.76 7.86 -22.69
C ARG A 9 -12.04 8.43 -23.29
N THR A 10 -12.66 7.68 -24.19
CA THR A 10 -13.95 8.02 -24.77
C THR A 10 -15.11 7.50 -23.89
N ALA A 11 -16.31 8.05 -24.10
CA ALA A 11 -17.51 7.59 -23.42
C ALA A 11 -17.72 6.08 -23.69
N GLY A 12 -17.54 5.26 -22.65
CA GLY A 12 -17.68 3.80 -22.70
C GLY A 12 -16.41 3.01 -22.38
N THR A 13 -15.22 3.62 -22.35
CA THR A 13 -14.01 2.92 -21.90
C THR A 13 -14.02 2.82 -20.37
N VAL A 14 -13.95 1.59 -19.87
CA VAL A 14 -14.01 1.26 -18.44
C VAL A 14 -12.70 0.61 -18.02
N ALA A 15 -12.05 1.15 -16.99
CA ALA A 15 -10.87 0.52 -16.42
C ALA A 15 -11.28 -0.78 -15.71
N ALA A 16 -10.60 -1.87 -16.04
CA ALA A 16 -10.75 -3.17 -15.40
C ALA A 16 -9.59 -3.49 -14.46
N SER A 17 -8.41 -2.92 -14.72
CA SER A 17 -7.20 -3.12 -13.92
C SER A 17 -6.30 -1.90 -13.95
N TYR A 18 -5.18 -1.95 -13.24
CA TYR A 18 -4.17 -0.92 -13.25
C TYR A 18 -2.76 -1.52 -13.37
N SER A 19 -1.80 -0.66 -13.71
CA SER A 19 -0.39 -0.97 -13.60
C SER A 19 0.35 0.19 -12.95
N ILE A 20 1.28 -0.13 -12.06
CA ILE A 20 2.17 0.81 -11.38
C ILE A 20 3.59 0.24 -11.41
N VAL A 21 4.59 1.10 -11.55
CA VAL A 21 5.99 0.69 -11.42
C VAL A 21 6.35 0.75 -9.96
N VAL A 22 6.88 -0.36 -9.44
CA VAL A 22 7.29 -0.50 -8.05
C VAL A 22 8.82 -0.50 -7.99
N PRO A 23 9.44 0.28 -7.09
CA PRO A 23 10.89 0.28 -6.91
C PRO A 23 11.42 -1.09 -6.48
N PRO A 24 12.69 -1.39 -6.76
CA PRO A 24 13.37 -2.56 -6.18
C PRO A 24 13.28 -2.57 -4.65
N GLY A 25 13.20 -3.77 -4.06
CA GLY A 25 13.10 -3.94 -2.60
C GLY A 25 11.68 -3.99 -2.06
N PHE A 26 10.67 -3.80 -2.91
CA PHE A 26 9.27 -4.06 -2.59
C PHE A 26 8.84 -5.43 -3.10
N VAL A 27 8.01 -6.09 -2.29
CA VAL A 27 7.32 -7.34 -2.59
C VAL A 27 5.86 -7.04 -2.85
N ARG A 28 5.29 -7.58 -3.92
CA ARG A 28 3.86 -7.49 -4.20
C ARG A 28 3.12 -8.70 -3.64
N VAL A 29 2.02 -8.45 -2.95
CA VAL A 29 1.04 -9.43 -2.48
C VAL A 29 -0.29 -9.11 -3.17
N PRO A 30 -0.72 -9.92 -4.15
CA PRO A 30 -2.01 -9.71 -4.81
C PRO A 30 -3.17 -9.92 -3.83
N GLY A 31 -4.16 -9.03 -3.89
CA GLY A 31 -5.42 -9.19 -3.19
C GLY A 31 -6.29 -10.28 -3.81
N GLY A 32 -7.16 -10.89 -2.99
CA GLY A 32 -8.02 -12.01 -3.41
C GLY A 32 -7.30 -13.34 -3.66
N MET A 33 -6.00 -13.41 -3.35
CA MET A 33 -5.23 -14.65 -3.34
C MET A 33 -5.30 -15.30 -1.95
N ASP A 34 -5.48 -16.62 -1.90
CA ASP A 34 -5.47 -17.36 -0.64
C ASP A 34 -4.06 -17.34 -0.02
N ALA A 35 -3.99 -17.37 1.32
CA ALA A 35 -2.73 -17.21 2.05
C ALA A 35 -1.60 -18.16 1.57
N PRO A 36 -1.83 -19.47 1.31
CA PRO A 36 -0.78 -20.36 0.83
C PRO A 36 -0.21 -19.96 -0.54
N ASP A 37 -1.08 -19.56 -1.46
CA ASP A 37 -0.69 -19.15 -2.81
C ASP A 37 0.05 -17.81 -2.76
N ALA A 38 -0.37 -16.91 -1.88
CA ALA A 38 0.28 -15.61 -1.67
C ALA A 38 1.70 -15.78 -1.09
N VAL A 39 1.89 -16.71 -0.14
CA VAL A 39 3.23 -17.06 0.37
C VAL A 39 4.13 -17.59 -0.75
N ALA A 40 3.63 -18.51 -1.58
CA ALA A 40 4.39 -19.06 -2.70
C ALA A 40 4.76 -17.96 -3.72
N PHE A 41 3.82 -17.07 -4.04
CA PHE A 41 4.03 -15.95 -4.95
C PHE A 41 5.08 -14.96 -4.42
N VAL A 42 5.07 -14.67 -3.13
CA VAL A 42 6.09 -13.83 -2.46
C VAL A 42 7.45 -14.50 -2.46
N ALA A 43 7.51 -15.80 -2.14
CA ALA A 43 8.75 -16.55 -2.11
C ALA A 43 9.48 -16.52 -3.47
N VAL A 44 8.74 -16.60 -4.58
CA VAL A 44 9.31 -16.47 -5.93
C VAL A 44 9.90 -15.08 -6.18
N GLN A 45 9.28 -14.01 -5.67
CA GLN A 45 9.76 -12.64 -5.83
C GLN A 45 11.03 -12.34 -5.04
N LEU A 46 11.18 -12.95 -3.86
CA LEU A 46 12.34 -12.77 -2.99
C LEU A 46 13.59 -13.54 -3.47
N GLY A 47 13.44 -14.44 -4.45
CA GLY A 47 14.52 -15.31 -4.91
C GLY A 47 14.80 -16.47 -3.94
N GLU A 48 15.88 -17.23 -4.17
CA GLU A 48 16.33 -18.24 -3.20
C GLU A 48 16.52 -17.59 -1.82
N GLN A 49 15.98 -18.26 -0.80
CA GLN A 49 15.96 -17.79 0.58
C GLN A 49 17.36 -17.37 1.04
N PRO A 50 17.47 -16.38 1.95
CA PRO A 50 18.74 -16.09 2.58
C PRO A 50 19.27 -17.36 3.25
N ASP A 51 20.52 -17.69 2.93
CA ASP A 51 21.25 -18.83 3.47
C ASP A 51 21.54 -18.55 4.96
N LEU A 52 20.58 -18.86 5.82
CA LEU A 52 20.68 -18.71 7.28
C LEU A 52 20.92 -20.07 7.93
N GLY A 53 21.93 -20.82 7.48
CA GLY A 53 22.68 -21.84 8.25
C GLY A 53 21.92 -23.00 8.93
N THR A 54 20.59 -23.06 8.88
CA THR A 54 19.76 -24.04 9.57
C THR A 54 18.38 -24.10 8.90
N GLU A 55 17.92 -25.30 8.52
CA GLU A 55 16.57 -25.50 7.94
C GLU A 55 15.44 -25.00 8.85
N ALA A 56 15.66 -25.04 10.17
CA ALA A 56 14.70 -24.56 11.18
C ALA A 56 14.33 -23.07 11.03
N THR A 57 15.27 -22.21 10.60
CA THR A 57 15.01 -20.75 10.42
C THR A 57 14.24 -20.42 9.15
N VAL A 58 14.34 -21.28 8.13
CA VAL A 58 13.61 -21.15 6.86
C VAL A 58 12.13 -21.49 7.04
N ASP A 59 11.84 -22.56 7.78
CA ASP A 59 10.47 -22.97 8.09
C ASP A 59 9.82 -22.03 9.10
N ASP A 60 10.57 -21.55 10.10
CA ASP A 60 10.09 -20.55 11.07
C ASP A 60 9.75 -19.22 10.38
N TRP A 61 10.58 -18.75 9.43
CA TRP A 61 10.27 -17.56 8.65
C TRP A 61 9.02 -17.74 7.78
N ARG A 62 8.89 -18.86 7.05
CA ARG A 62 7.70 -19.15 6.24
C ARG A 62 6.43 -19.24 7.09
N LEU A 63 6.54 -19.83 8.27
CA LEU A 63 5.43 -19.98 9.20
C LEU A 63 4.99 -18.63 9.77
N ARG A 64 5.93 -17.78 10.21
CA ARG A 64 5.65 -16.44 10.75
C ARG A 64 5.17 -15.46 9.67
N PHE A 65 5.80 -15.48 8.50
CA PHE A 65 5.36 -14.67 7.37
C PHE A 65 3.98 -15.13 6.88
N GLY A 66 3.76 -16.44 6.78
CA GLY A 66 2.48 -17.03 6.41
C GLY A 66 1.37 -16.71 7.41
N SER A 67 1.64 -16.74 8.71
CA SER A 67 0.66 -16.38 9.74
C SER A 67 0.34 -14.88 9.72
N ALA A 68 1.36 -14.01 9.60
CA ALA A 68 1.16 -12.57 9.47
C ALA A 68 0.37 -12.21 8.20
N LEU A 69 0.66 -12.89 7.09
CA LEU A 69 -0.05 -12.72 5.82
C LEU A 69 -1.49 -13.23 5.92
N ALA A 70 -1.72 -14.37 6.55
CA ALA A 70 -3.07 -14.90 6.79
C ALA A 70 -3.90 -13.93 7.65
N SER A 71 -3.30 -13.35 8.69
CA SER A 71 -3.94 -12.31 9.53
C SER A 71 -4.24 -11.03 8.73
N ALA A 72 -3.33 -10.59 7.86
CA ALA A 72 -3.54 -9.44 6.99
C ALA A 72 -4.66 -9.67 5.96
N LEU A 73 -4.74 -10.88 5.38
CA LEU A 73 -5.82 -11.27 4.46
C LEU A 73 -7.16 -11.40 5.20
N ALA A 74 -7.16 -11.94 6.42
CA ALA A 74 -8.35 -12.02 7.26
C ALA A 74 -8.88 -10.62 7.65
N ALA A 75 -8.00 -9.62 7.76
CA ALA A 75 -8.39 -8.24 7.98
C ALA A 75 -9.11 -7.61 6.77
N ASP A 76 -8.92 -8.14 5.56
CA ASP A 76 -9.71 -7.78 4.36
C ASP A 76 -10.96 -8.66 4.22
N ALA A 77 -11.79 -8.70 5.27
CA ALA A 77 -13.01 -9.50 5.29
C ALA A 77 -14.01 -9.18 4.16
N ASN A 78 -13.85 -8.05 3.46
CA ASN A 78 -14.71 -7.61 2.37
C ASN A 78 -14.08 -7.79 0.98
N GLY A 79 -12.87 -8.35 0.87
CA GLY A 79 -12.17 -8.58 -0.40
C GLY A 79 -11.95 -7.31 -1.22
N ARG A 80 -11.63 -6.20 -0.56
CA ARG A 80 -11.48 -4.87 -1.18
C ARG A 80 -10.07 -4.56 -1.59
N VAL A 81 -9.08 -5.21 -0.97
CA VAL A 81 -7.68 -5.04 -1.30
C VAL A 81 -7.43 -5.64 -2.68
N LEU A 82 -6.84 -4.84 -3.57
CA LEU A 82 -6.41 -5.26 -4.89
C LEU A 82 -4.97 -5.76 -4.85
N ASP A 83 -4.09 -5.02 -4.17
CA ASP A 83 -2.69 -5.37 -3.99
C ASP A 83 -2.13 -4.72 -2.72
N SER A 84 -1.16 -5.39 -2.09
CA SER A 84 -0.30 -4.80 -1.07
C SER A 84 1.16 -4.87 -1.52
N TYR A 85 1.90 -3.79 -1.38
CA TYR A 85 3.34 -3.73 -1.60
C TYR A 85 4.04 -3.52 -0.28
N LEU A 86 5.05 -4.34 0.03
CA LEU A 86 5.74 -4.35 1.32
C LEU A 86 7.23 -4.21 1.08
N SER A 87 7.95 -3.46 1.92
CA SER A 87 9.41 -3.58 1.92
C SER A 87 9.82 -5.00 2.32
N ALA A 88 10.86 -5.54 1.67
CA ALA A 88 11.43 -6.85 1.97
C ALA A 88 12.19 -6.86 3.32
N GLY A 89 11.49 -6.55 4.40
CA GLY A 89 12.06 -6.28 5.73
C GLY A 89 12.33 -4.77 5.98
N PRO A 90 12.99 -4.45 7.10
CA PRO A 90 13.45 -3.09 7.38
C PRO A 90 14.43 -2.60 6.32
N LEU A 91 14.39 -1.31 6.01
CA LEU A 91 15.35 -0.72 5.08
C LEU A 91 16.78 -0.89 5.63
N PRO A 92 17.78 -1.22 4.77
CA PRO A 92 19.15 -1.50 5.22
C PRO A 92 19.72 -0.40 6.13
N GLY A 93 20.20 -0.82 7.31
CA GLY A 93 20.76 0.11 8.31
C GLY A 93 19.72 0.88 9.12
N THR A 94 18.44 0.49 9.05
CA THR A 94 17.33 1.13 9.77
C THR A 94 16.36 0.10 10.34
N ASP A 95 15.47 0.55 11.21
CA ASP A 95 14.31 -0.18 11.73
C ASP A 95 13.02 0.14 10.94
N ILE A 96 13.11 0.90 9.85
CA ILE A 96 11.96 1.46 9.14
C ILE A 96 11.43 0.44 8.14
N VAL A 97 10.14 0.17 8.22
CA VAL A 97 9.38 -0.63 7.26
C VAL A 97 8.34 0.22 6.56
N CYS A 98 7.95 -0.16 5.35
CA CYS A 98 6.87 0.50 4.65
C CYS A 98 5.94 -0.47 3.92
N SER A 99 4.67 -0.09 3.85
CA SER A 99 3.65 -0.80 3.10
C SER A 99 2.81 0.17 2.27
N ILE A 100 2.38 -0.27 1.10
CA ILE A 100 1.42 0.44 0.25
C ILE A 100 0.26 -0.50 -0.02
N VAL A 101 -0.93 -0.15 0.44
CA VAL A 101 -2.15 -0.93 0.20
C VAL A 101 -2.98 -0.24 -0.87
N VAL A 102 -3.31 -0.97 -1.94
CA VAL A 102 -4.22 -0.52 -3.00
C VAL A 102 -5.55 -1.26 -2.83
N ALA A 103 -6.64 -0.51 -2.69
CA ALA A 103 -7.96 -1.10 -2.49
C ALA A 103 -9.05 -0.37 -3.29
N SER A 104 -10.09 -1.11 -3.67
CA SER A 104 -11.30 -0.57 -4.31
C SER A 104 -12.39 -0.35 -3.27
N LEU A 105 -12.89 0.88 -3.20
CA LEU A 105 -13.95 1.28 -2.29
C LEU A 105 -15.26 1.48 -3.06
N PRO A 106 -16.31 0.67 -2.79
CA PRO A 106 -17.61 0.94 -3.38
C PRO A 106 -18.18 2.23 -2.79
N VAL A 107 -18.75 3.06 -3.65
CA VAL A 107 -19.51 4.26 -3.28
C VAL A 107 -20.97 3.93 -3.46
N THR A 108 -21.75 4.00 -2.37
CA THR A 108 -23.19 3.81 -2.44
C THR A 108 -23.79 4.86 -3.38
N ARG A 109 -24.31 4.41 -4.52
CA ARG A 109 -25.02 5.29 -5.45
C ARG A 109 -26.24 5.85 -4.74
N SER A 110 -26.26 7.17 -4.58
CA SER A 110 -27.44 7.93 -4.20
C SER A 110 -27.62 9.05 -5.23
N GLU A 111 -28.80 9.64 -5.33
CA GLU A 111 -29.06 10.79 -6.23
C GLU A 111 -28.11 11.98 -5.97
N HIS A 112 -27.46 12.00 -4.80
CA HIS A 112 -26.50 13.02 -4.38
C HIS A 112 -25.05 12.52 -4.34
N ALA A 113 -24.80 11.26 -4.70
CA ALA A 113 -23.46 10.67 -4.73
C ALA A 113 -22.72 11.20 -5.96
N ASP A 114 -22.00 12.28 -5.74
CA ASP A 114 -21.08 12.86 -6.71
C ASP A 114 -19.66 12.61 -6.22
N LEU A 115 -18.89 11.82 -6.98
CA LEU A 115 -17.51 11.50 -6.65
C LEU A 115 -16.66 12.77 -6.51
N ASP A 116 -16.92 13.79 -7.33
CA ASP A 116 -16.16 15.04 -7.27
C ASP A 116 -16.48 15.80 -5.99
N ARG A 117 -17.74 15.76 -5.51
CA ARG A 117 -18.09 16.30 -4.17
C ARG A 117 -17.43 15.55 -3.04
N LEU A 118 -17.30 14.21 -3.14
CA LEU A 118 -16.60 13.43 -2.12
C LEU A 118 -15.12 13.80 -2.05
N LEU A 119 -14.46 13.96 -3.21
CA LEU A 119 -13.07 14.41 -3.29
C LEU A 119 -12.92 15.85 -2.77
N LEU A 120 -13.77 16.78 -3.21
CA LEU A 120 -13.77 18.17 -2.76
C LEU A 120 -14.01 18.28 -1.25
N ARG A 121 -14.84 17.42 -0.66
CA ARG A 121 -15.03 17.36 0.79
C ARG A 121 -13.75 16.96 1.53
N ARG A 122 -12.93 16.08 0.95
CA ARG A 122 -11.60 15.75 1.53
C ARG A 122 -10.67 16.95 1.49
N VAL A 123 -10.65 17.71 0.40
CA VAL A 123 -9.90 18.97 0.30
C VAL A 123 -10.38 19.97 1.37
N ALA A 124 -11.70 20.22 1.42
CA ALA A 124 -12.27 21.24 2.29
C ALA A 124 -12.22 20.90 3.79
N THR A 125 -12.38 19.63 4.16
CA THR A 125 -12.49 19.21 5.58
C THR A 125 -11.19 18.64 6.14
N HIS A 126 -10.36 17.99 5.32
CA HIS A 126 -9.17 17.26 5.78
C HIS A 126 -7.87 17.85 5.25
N GLY A 127 -7.92 19.02 4.59
CA GLY A 127 -6.72 19.67 4.04
C GLY A 127 -6.04 18.87 2.92
N ALA A 128 -6.77 17.94 2.28
CA ALA A 128 -6.21 17.13 1.20
C ALA A 128 -5.80 18.00 0.01
N ALA A 129 -4.67 17.69 -0.62
CA ALA A 129 -4.21 18.34 -1.83
C ALA A 129 -4.82 17.68 -3.07
N PRO A 130 -5.39 18.45 -4.02
CA PRO A 130 -5.86 17.89 -5.28
C PRO A 130 -4.69 17.48 -6.17
N ILE A 131 -4.77 16.29 -6.76
CA ILE A 131 -3.80 15.74 -7.70
C ILE A 131 -4.51 15.08 -8.89
N VAL A 132 -3.76 14.66 -9.90
CA VAL A 132 -4.28 13.89 -11.03
C VAL A 132 -3.58 12.53 -11.05
N LEU A 133 -4.35 11.44 -10.96
CA LEU A 133 -3.85 10.07 -11.01
C LEU A 133 -4.29 9.40 -12.31
N ALA A 134 -3.34 9.03 -13.18
CA ALA A 134 -3.61 8.45 -14.51
C ALA A 134 -4.61 9.24 -15.40
N GLY A 135 -4.72 10.56 -15.19
CA GLY A 135 -5.67 11.41 -15.91
C GLY A 135 -7.02 11.59 -15.23
N ASP A 136 -7.24 10.98 -14.06
CA ASP A 136 -8.45 11.13 -13.26
C ASP A 136 -8.23 12.06 -12.06
N PRO A 137 -9.28 12.78 -11.62
CA PRO A 137 -9.27 13.52 -10.36
C PRO A 137 -8.96 12.61 -9.18
N ALA A 138 -8.03 13.08 -8.34
CA ALA A 138 -7.65 12.41 -7.10
C ALA A 138 -7.28 13.46 -6.04
N VAL A 139 -7.21 13.01 -4.79
CA VAL A 139 -6.76 13.83 -3.66
C VAL A 139 -5.77 13.02 -2.82
N VAL A 140 -4.80 13.72 -2.24
CA VAL A 140 -3.78 13.13 -1.37
C VAL A 140 -3.72 13.89 -0.05
N TRP A 141 -3.54 13.19 1.06
CA TRP A 141 -3.34 13.81 2.35
C TRP A 141 -2.46 12.93 3.25
N ASP A 142 -1.85 13.55 4.24
CA ASP A 142 -1.14 12.85 5.30
C ASP A 142 -2.07 12.70 6.50
N ASP A 143 -2.21 11.48 6.98
CA ASP A 143 -2.96 11.20 8.20
C ASP A 143 -2.02 11.31 9.41
N PRO A 144 -2.50 11.83 10.55
CA PRO A 144 -1.73 11.82 11.78
C PRO A 144 -1.44 10.37 12.17
N ALA A 145 -0.17 10.07 12.46
CA ALA A 145 0.32 8.71 12.75
C ALA A 145 -0.43 8.00 13.90
N ALA A 146 -1.14 8.74 14.76
CA ALA A 146 -1.83 8.23 15.95
C ALA A 146 -3.27 7.70 15.70
N GLU A 147 -3.90 7.95 14.55
CA GLU A 147 -5.25 7.43 14.28
C GLU A 147 -5.18 6.14 13.46
N ALA A 148 -4.75 5.06 14.10
CA ALA A 148 -5.23 3.74 13.72
C ALA A 148 -6.76 3.70 13.95
N PRO A 149 -7.56 3.13 13.03
CA PRO A 149 -8.98 2.93 13.31
C PRO A 149 -9.10 2.14 14.62
N PRO A 150 -10.11 2.44 15.48
CA PRO A 150 -10.30 1.66 16.70
C PRO A 150 -10.49 0.21 16.28
N GLN A 151 -9.48 -0.62 16.59
CA GLN A 151 -9.57 -2.05 16.40
C GLN A 151 -10.77 -2.51 17.21
N GLY A 152 -11.84 -2.89 16.50
CA GLY A 152 -13.00 -3.50 17.12
C GLY A 152 -12.52 -4.71 17.90
N SER A 153 -12.65 -4.61 19.23
CA SER A 153 -12.42 -5.65 20.22
C SER A 153 -12.75 -7.05 19.69
N LEU A 154 -11.74 -7.86 19.34
CA LEU A 154 -11.72 -9.34 19.39
C LEU A 154 -10.44 -9.98 18.78
N ALA A 155 -9.27 -9.35 18.87
CA ALA A 155 -8.00 -10.03 18.58
C ALA A 155 -7.20 -10.13 19.88
N ALA A 156 -6.90 -11.36 20.30
CA ALA A 156 -5.96 -11.64 21.38
C ALA A 156 -4.59 -11.01 21.04
N PRO A 157 -3.78 -10.64 22.05
CA PRO A 157 -2.46 -10.06 21.82
C PRO A 157 -1.54 -11.21 21.37
N ASP A 158 -1.49 -11.45 20.07
CA ASP A 158 -0.46 -12.27 19.47
C ASP A 158 0.68 -11.36 19.03
N GLU A 159 1.92 -11.80 19.24
CA GLU A 159 3.19 -11.05 19.15
C GLU A 159 3.53 -10.56 17.72
N ALA A 160 2.60 -9.87 17.05
CA ALA A 160 2.90 -9.08 15.88
C ALA A 160 3.70 -7.87 16.37
N ALA A 161 5.02 -7.92 16.18
CA ALA A 161 5.97 -6.85 16.51
C ALA A 161 5.32 -5.46 16.41
N ASP A 162 5.21 -4.76 17.53
CA ASP A 162 4.56 -3.46 17.65
C ASP A 162 5.17 -2.46 16.67
N LEU A 163 4.59 -2.35 15.47
CA LEU A 163 5.00 -1.36 14.49
C LEU A 163 4.53 0.00 14.98
N THR A 164 5.47 0.88 15.33
CA THR A 164 5.14 2.25 15.69
C THR A 164 4.92 3.04 14.39
N PRO A 165 3.69 3.50 14.08
CA PRO A 165 3.44 4.26 12.87
C PRO A 165 4.20 5.59 12.91
N LEU A 166 4.98 5.87 11.87
CA LEU A 166 5.73 7.12 11.72
C LEU A 166 5.01 8.10 10.80
N ARG A 167 4.43 7.61 9.71
CA ARG A 167 3.65 8.41 8.76
C ARG A 167 2.66 7.55 8.01
N ARG A 168 1.49 8.10 7.73
CA ARG A 168 0.53 7.52 6.79
C ARG A 168 0.14 8.57 5.76
N ARG A 169 0.19 8.21 4.48
CA ARG A 169 -0.20 9.06 3.36
C ARG A 169 -1.22 8.34 2.52
N THR A 170 -2.37 8.97 2.32
CA THR A 170 -3.52 8.36 1.66
C THR A 170 -3.86 9.12 0.38
N VAL A 171 -4.06 8.36 -0.70
CA VAL A 171 -4.56 8.84 -1.99
C VAL A 171 -5.94 8.25 -2.21
N LEU A 172 -6.89 9.09 -2.61
CA LEU A 172 -8.22 8.67 -3.05
C LEU A 172 -8.46 9.19 -4.47
N ALA A 173 -8.73 8.28 -5.39
CA ALA A 173 -8.81 8.57 -6.82
C ALA A 173 -10.10 8.03 -7.45
N ARG A 174 -10.59 8.70 -8.48
CA ARG A 174 -11.64 8.16 -9.35
C ARG A 174 -11.08 7.03 -10.21
N VAL A 175 -11.92 6.03 -10.46
CA VAL A 175 -11.60 4.95 -11.39
C VAL A 175 -12.17 5.31 -12.76
N ALA A 176 -11.34 5.29 -13.81
CA ALA A 176 -11.75 5.66 -15.15
C ALA A 176 -12.95 4.81 -15.63
N GLY A 177 -14.04 5.49 -16.03
CA GLY A 177 -15.26 4.85 -16.51
C GLY A 177 -16.18 4.30 -15.42
N HIS A 178 -15.86 4.48 -14.13
CA HIS A 178 -16.76 4.11 -13.03
C HIS A 178 -17.21 5.33 -12.22
N ASP A 179 -18.48 5.33 -11.83
CA ASP A 179 -19.12 6.33 -10.99
C ASP A 179 -19.48 5.80 -9.59
N ASP A 180 -19.31 4.50 -9.36
CA ASP A 180 -19.73 3.78 -8.14
C ASP A 180 -18.58 3.26 -7.30
N ARG A 181 -17.35 3.65 -7.62
CA ARG A 181 -16.17 3.18 -6.92
C ARG A 181 -15.03 4.19 -6.97
N LEU A 182 -14.24 4.16 -5.91
CA LEU A 182 -13.00 4.91 -5.78
C LEU A 182 -11.86 3.93 -5.57
N LEU A 183 -10.66 4.32 -6.00
CA LEU A 183 -9.44 3.63 -5.66
C LEU A 183 -8.78 4.36 -4.49
N THR A 184 -8.34 3.61 -3.48
CA THR A 184 -7.50 4.14 -2.40
C THR A 184 -6.11 3.53 -2.49
N LEU A 185 -5.08 4.35 -2.32
CA LEU A 185 -3.70 3.90 -2.12
C LEU A 185 -3.22 4.47 -0.79
N VAL A 186 -2.82 3.62 0.14
CA VAL A 186 -2.39 4.02 1.48
C VAL A 186 -0.95 3.60 1.68
N LEU A 187 -0.04 4.57 1.73
CA LEU A 187 1.32 4.38 2.21
C LEU A 187 1.32 4.43 3.74
N THR A 188 1.85 3.40 4.38
CA THR A 188 2.14 3.38 5.82
C THR A 188 3.63 3.16 6.02
N ILE A 189 4.26 4.04 6.77
CA ILE A 189 5.67 3.94 7.16
C ILE A 189 5.68 3.75 8.68
N GLY A 190 6.36 2.72 9.15
CA GLY A 190 6.46 2.39 10.57
C GLY A 190 7.88 2.03 10.98
N SER A 191 8.14 2.05 12.28
CA SER A 191 9.36 1.53 12.89
C SER A 191 9.06 0.17 13.52
N ALA A 192 9.93 -0.81 13.27
CA ALA A 192 9.89 -2.14 13.88
C ALA A 192 10.61 -2.22 15.23
N GLN A 193 10.99 -1.07 15.81
CA GLN A 193 11.68 -1.05 17.10
C GLN A 193 10.71 -1.50 18.18
N ALA A 194 11.03 -2.63 18.83
CA ALA A 194 10.27 -3.16 19.94
C ALA A 194 10.09 -2.07 21.00
N GLY A 195 8.85 -1.88 21.45
CA GLY A 195 8.55 -0.97 22.55
C GLY A 195 9.48 -1.30 23.73
N ALA A 196 10.40 -0.40 24.03
CA ALA A 196 11.22 -0.46 25.23
C ALA A 196 10.32 -0.21 26.44
N THR A 197 9.58 -1.23 26.87
CA THR A 197 8.86 -1.18 28.14
C THR A 197 9.50 -2.12 29.14
N ALA A 198 10.03 -1.48 30.19
CA ALA A 198 10.25 -2.00 31.54
C ALA A 198 11.37 -3.04 31.73
N SER A 199 12.63 -2.61 31.64
CA SER A 199 13.70 -3.01 32.57
C SER A 199 14.84 -2.02 32.48
N GLY A 200 15.15 -1.36 33.60
CA GLY A 200 16.14 -0.29 33.69
C GLY A 200 17.57 -0.80 33.56
N GLU A 201 18.01 -1.08 32.34
CA GLU A 201 19.42 -1.12 31.99
C GLU A 201 19.68 -0.07 30.93
N SER A 202 20.57 0.86 31.26
CA SER A 202 21.07 1.91 30.37
C SER A 202 21.77 1.28 29.17
N ALA A 203 21.01 0.97 28.13
CA ALA A 203 21.55 0.76 26.80
C ALA A 203 21.97 2.12 26.26
N THR A 204 23.28 2.38 26.23
CA THR A 204 23.91 3.39 25.37
C THR A 204 23.79 2.98 23.89
N GLU A 205 22.58 2.66 23.45
CA GLU A 205 22.26 2.55 22.04
C GLU A 205 21.85 3.94 21.59
N THR A 206 22.72 4.57 20.81
CA THR A 206 22.48 5.85 20.14
C THR A 206 21.08 5.81 19.54
N GLU A 207 20.12 6.54 20.11
CA GLU A 207 18.82 6.70 19.49
C GLU A 207 19.07 7.09 18.03
N PRO A 208 18.48 6.38 17.05
CA PRO A 208 18.66 6.74 15.66
C PRO A 208 18.28 8.21 15.51
N ASP A 209 19.21 8.99 14.97
CA ASP A 209 19.09 10.43 14.78
C ASP A 209 17.69 10.75 14.23
N ALA A 210 16.88 11.44 15.02
CA ALA A 210 15.49 11.75 14.68
C ALA A 210 15.40 12.48 13.34
N ASP A 211 16.42 13.29 13.01
CA ASP A 211 16.52 13.99 11.74
C ASP A 211 16.87 13.04 10.59
N ALA A 212 17.69 12.00 10.83
CA ALA A 212 17.94 10.94 9.86
C ALA A 212 16.67 10.11 9.60
N ARG A 213 15.94 9.73 10.65
CA ARG A 213 14.67 9.01 10.53
C ARG A 213 13.64 9.83 9.75
N ALA A 214 13.49 11.12 10.07
CA ALA A 214 12.59 12.02 9.34
C ALA A 214 12.95 12.09 7.84
N ARG A 215 14.24 12.24 7.51
CA ARG A 215 14.72 12.26 6.12
C ARG A 215 14.40 10.96 5.37
N ILE A 216 14.49 9.80 6.02
CA ILE A 216 14.14 8.52 5.40
C ILE A 216 12.62 8.44 5.16
N VAL A 217 11.81 8.87 6.12
CA VAL A 217 10.35 8.92 5.98
C VAL A 217 9.94 9.86 4.83
N ASP A 218 10.57 11.03 4.72
CA ASP A 218 10.35 11.97 3.62
C ASP A 218 10.77 11.35 2.27
N ALA A 219 11.94 10.71 2.20
CA ALA A 219 12.41 10.04 0.98
C ALA A 219 11.46 8.90 0.54
N LEU A 220 10.92 8.12 1.48
CA LEU A 220 9.90 7.10 1.18
C LEU A 220 8.59 7.71 0.67
N THR A 221 8.24 8.89 1.20
CA THR A 221 7.07 9.65 0.72
C THR A 221 7.30 10.12 -0.72
N ASP A 222 8.48 10.64 -1.04
CA ASP A 222 8.86 11.06 -2.39
C ASP A 222 8.85 9.87 -3.37
N VAL A 223 9.34 8.71 -2.93
CA VAL A 223 9.30 7.47 -3.72
C VAL A 223 7.84 7.07 -4.02
N PHE A 224 6.95 7.16 -3.03
CA PHE A 224 5.54 6.88 -3.24
C PHE A 224 4.91 7.86 -4.25
N ASP A 225 5.16 9.17 -4.11
CA ASP A 225 4.67 10.17 -5.06
C ASP A 225 5.22 9.92 -6.48
N ALA A 226 6.48 9.47 -6.59
CA ALA A 226 7.05 9.02 -7.86
C ALA A 226 6.35 7.77 -8.43
N MET A 227 6.02 6.78 -7.59
CA MET A 227 5.23 5.60 -7.99
C MET A 227 3.87 6.01 -8.54
N LEU A 228 3.15 6.93 -7.88
CA LEU A 228 1.86 7.45 -8.36
C LEU A 228 1.97 8.06 -9.76
N SER A 229 3.08 8.72 -10.09
CA SER A 229 3.31 9.27 -11.44
C SER A 229 3.38 8.20 -12.54
N THR A 230 3.68 6.95 -12.18
CA THR A 230 3.74 5.79 -13.08
C THR A 230 2.42 5.02 -13.16
N PHE A 231 1.43 5.37 -12.32
CA PHE A 231 0.14 4.69 -12.26
C PHE A 231 -0.61 4.84 -13.59
N ARG A 232 -1.17 3.75 -14.10
CA ARG A 232 -1.90 3.70 -15.37
C ARG A 232 -3.12 2.79 -15.28
N TRP A 233 -4.23 3.22 -15.89
CA TRP A 233 -5.42 2.40 -16.05
C TRP A 233 -5.32 1.45 -17.25
N ARG A 234 -5.92 0.27 -17.11
CA ARG A 234 -6.04 -0.72 -18.18
C ARG A 234 -7.47 -1.20 -18.33
N ASP A 235 -7.89 -1.41 -19.56
CA ASP A 235 -9.21 -1.99 -19.86
C ASP A 235 -9.22 -3.51 -19.65
N ALA A 236 -10.35 -4.16 -19.96
CA ALA A 236 -10.54 -5.60 -19.81
C ALA A 236 -9.58 -6.43 -20.69
N GLU A 237 -9.14 -5.88 -21.82
CA GLU A 237 -8.18 -6.50 -22.72
C GLU A 237 -6.72 -6.17 -22.35
N GLY A 238 -6.50 -5.45 -21.24
CA GLY A 238 -5.18 -5.07 -20.76
C GLY A 238 -4.52 -3.92 -21.52
N ARG A 239 -5.27 -3.22 -22.38
CA ARG A 239 -4.80 -2.05 -23.14
C ARG A 239 -4.71 -0.82 -22.25
N LEU A 240 -3.76 0.07 -22.53
CA LEU A 240 -3.60 1.31 -21.77
C LEU A 240 -4.72 2.30 -22.07
N VAL A 241 -5.42 2.75 -21.03
CA VAL A 241 -6.45 3.79 -21.11
C VAL A 241 -5.77 5.16 -20.99
N THR A 242 -5.75 5.95 -22.07
CA THR A 242 -5.02 7.24 -22.11
C THR A 242 -5.59 8.20 -23.16
N ASP A 243 -5.58 9.50 -22.86
CA ASP A 243 -5.96 10.57 -23.81
C ASP A 243 -4.78 11.14 -24.59
N ARG A 244 -3.55 10.69 -24.28
CA ARG A 244 -2.38 11.17 -25.01
C ARG A 244 -2.43 10.71 -26.46
N PRO A 245 -2.33 11.61 -27.44
CA PRO A 245 -2.20 11.23 -28.84
C PRO A 245 -0.91 10.42 -29.02
N LEU A 246 -1.02 9.30 -29.72
CA LEU A 246 0.12 8.50 -30.13
C LEU A 246 0.76 9.21 -31.34
N ALA A 247 1.99 9.70 -31.17
CA ALA A 247 2.85 10.09 -32.28
C ALA A 247 3.54 8.84 -32.85
#